data_AF-W2ZFN5-F1
#
_entry.id   AF-W2ZFN5-F1
#
_cell.length_a   1.000
_cell.length_b   1.000
_cell.length_c   1.000
_cell.angle_alpha   90.00
_cell.angle_beta   90.00
_cell.angle_gamma   90.00
#
_symmetry.space_group_name_H-M   'P 1'
#
loop_
_entity.id
_entity.type
_entity.pdbx_description
1 polymer ?
#
loop_
_entity_poly.entity_id
_entity_poly.type
_entity_poly.pdbx_seq_one_letter_code
_entity_poly.pdbx_strand_id
1 'polypeptide(L)'
;MRITRTPEEEAFWPSYQWNDNPAITDETGATLTRRKYDRIKSCTLEELHITRRSERLYTMGIPFSAETGHSQPKLRRWGIAILTSIPTLTVGSTLRVGTVATLRHPPELRNNYTWIIINAHRIRGVSSTSPEESTFELEQQPNGIHWMISESTQADATTKADIVQLQQHEYTGAIVFQAHPMLHGFPWTVPDSTANRHVLAAIKKQAFKRYCGDGIKLDATVNHLQQAVQTSTWQAAAMTQSPKQLWAHTNDLTAYQVWVSYRVALRQLNLYYDGRQHDNSCRKLQCCQGHKETLEHIMWDCPCAQASWQKLISHWTGEQWSLQTTERFQEACASRKAPALSRVIKAQLGRDHPDEETQYVKEWKRMWRILCSICMTSLWIQRNRVVFQQEEITVDRSVLEFWTTSQQQLRGIAKRERRKPETMEIGTRLLLCQRQMEKIPTEKSPKETSPVQPPDQTLEPALLARLRIKQTSSRR
;
A
#
# COMPACT_ATOMS: atom_id res chain seq x y z
N MET A 1 -41.96 -0.50 22.20
CA MET A 1 -42.47 -0.71 20.83
C MET A 1 -41.61 -1.79 20.16
N ARG A 2 -42.20 -2.87 19.65
CA ARG A 2 -41.47 -3.79 18.75
C ARG A 2 -41.27 -3.06 17.43
N ILE A 3 -40.02 -2.74 17.10
CA ILE A 3 -39.65 -2.14 15.82
C ILE A 3 -39.90 -3.23 14.76
N THR A 4 -40.91 -3.03 13.91
CA THR A 4 -41.17 -3.88 12.75
C THR A 4 -40.03 -3.68 11.75
N ARG A 5 -39.15 -4.67 11.65
CA ARG A 5 -38.09 -4.72 10.65
C ARG A 5 -38.70 -5.08 9.30
N THR A 6 -38.22 -4.48 8.21
CA THR A 6 -38.60 -4.94 6.86
C THR A 6 -38.06 -6.36 6.61
N PRO A 7 -38.63 -7.13 5.67
CA PRO A 7 -38.09 -8.43 5.28
C PRO A 7 -36.60 -8.38 4.89
N GLU A 8 -36.14 -7.28 4.29
CA GLU A 8 -34.72 -7.04 4.00
C GLU A 8 -33.88 -6.75 5.26
N GLU A 9 -34.45 -6.10 6.28
CA GLU A 9 -33.82 -5.84 7.57
C GLU A 9 -33.78 -7.09 8.48
N GLU A 10 -34.77 -7.98 8.39
CA GLU A 10 -34.73 -9.31 9.00
C GLU A 10 -33.72 -10.21 8.32
N ALA A 11 -33.54 -10.07 7.00
CA ALA A 11 -32.52 -10.77 6.24
C ALA A 11 -31.10 -10.33 6.65
N PHE A 12 -30.84 -9.05 6.89
CA PHE A 12 -29.46 -8.59 7.05
C PHE A 12 -28.95 -8.63 8.50
N TRP A 13 -28.04 -9.59 8.75
CA TRP A 13 -27.06 -9.73 9.85
C TRP A 13 -27.32 -10.79 10.93
N PRO A 14 -28.50 -10.94 11.57
CA PRO A 14 -28.67 -11.93 12.64
C PRO A 14 -29.33 -13.25 12.22
N SER A 15 -29.89 -13.38 11.00
CA SER A 15 -30.76 -14.51 10.63
C SER A 15 -30.15 -15.50 9.62
N TYR A 16 -29.18 -15.09 8.80
CA TYR A 16 -28.52 -16.00 7.86
C TYR A 16 -27.62 -16.99 8.60
N GLN A 17 -27.75 -18.27 8.25
CA GLN A 17 -26.78 -19.27 8.65
C GLN A 17 -25.43 -18.97 7.98
N TRP A 18 -24.32 -19.16 8.69
CA TRP A 18 -22.99 -18.97 8.10
C TRP A 18 -22.76 -19.84 6.85
N ASN A 19 -23.49 -20.96 6.73
CA ASN A 19 -23.43 -21.95 5.65
C ASN A 19 -24.43 -21.72 4.51
N ASP A 20 -25.13 -20.59 4.52
CA ASP A 20 -26.11 -20.19 3.49
C ASP A 20 -25.97 -18.70 3.13
N ASN A 21 -24.77 -18.14 3.37
CA ASN A 21 -24.48 -16.75 3.08
C ASN A 21 -23.70 -16.63 1.75
N PRO A 22 -24.33 -16.15 0.66
CA PRO A 22 -23.69 -16.04 -0.65
C PRO A 22 -22.51 -15.05 -0.68
N ALA A 23 -22.35 -14.22 0.36
CA ALA A 23 -21.23 -13.29 0.50
C ALA A 23 -19.96 -13.94 1.09
N ILE A 24 -20.02 -15.20 1.54
CA ILE A 24 -18.89 -15.91 2.14
C ILE A 24 -18.45 -17.05 1.23
N THR A 25 -17.31 -16.87 0.56
CA THR A 25 -16.75 -17.87 -0.36
C THR A 25 -15.41 -18.42 0.15
N ASP A 26 -15.13 -19.70 -0.11
CA ASP A 26 -13.84 -20.32 0.19
C ASP A 26 -12.70 -19.86 -0.74
N GLU A 27 -11.51 -20.47 -0.59
CA GLU A 27 -10.32 -20.17 -1.41
C GLU A 27 -10.52 -20.37 -2.93
N THR A 28 -11.49 -21.20 -3.31
CA THR A 28 -11.87 -21.48 -4.70
C THR A 28 -12.91 -20.51 -5.23
N GLY A 29 -13.65 -19.82 -4.36
CA GLY A 29 -14.74 -18.89 -4.74
C GLY A 29 -16.12 -19.53 -4.64
N ALA A 30 -16.22 -20.76 -4.14
CA ALA A 30 -17.50 -21.40 -3.87
C ALA A 30 -18.07 -20.89 -2.53
N THR A 31 -19.36 -20.63 -2.47
CA THR A 31 -20.08 -20.29 -1.23
C THR A 31 -19.79 -21.36 -0.17
N LEU A 32 -19.53 -20.94 1.08
CA LEU A 32 -19.33 -21.90 2.16
C LEU A 32 -20.63 -22.68 2.37
N THR A 33 -20.58 -24.00 2.19
CA THR A 33 -21.73 -24.88 2.40
C THR A 33 -21.52 -25.74 3.64
N ARG A 34 -22.62 -26.15 4.27
CA ARG A 34 -22.61 -27.13 5.37
C ARG A 34 -21.88 -28.41 4.97
N ARG A 35 -22.00 -28.82 3.70
CA ARG A 35 -21.33 -30.01 3.17
C ARG A 35 -19.80 -29.95 3.25
N LYS A 36 -19.22 -28.76 3.15
CA LYS A 36 -17.77 -28.56 3.23
C LYS A 36 -17.28 -28.32 4.66
N TYR A 37 -18.18 -27.92 5.56
CA TYR A 37 -17.89 -27.52 6.94
C TYR A 37 -18.92 -28.12 7.91
N ASP A 38 -19.12 -29.43 7.81
CA ASP A 38 -20.12 -30.23 8.50
C ASP A 38 -20.01 -30.25 10.03
N ARG A 39 -18.85 -29.81 10.56
CA ARG A 39 -18.52 -29.81 12.00
C ARG A 39 -18.85 -28.51 12.74
N ILE A 40 -19.24 -27.45 12.05
CA ILE A 40 -19.79 -26.25 12.68
C ILE A 40 -21.30 -26.45 12.69
N LYS A 41 -21.94 -26.27 13.85
CA LYS A 41 -23.40 -26.28 13.89
C LYS A 41 -23.88 -25.17 12.96
N SER A 42 -24.77 -25.50 12.03
CA SER A 42 -25.50 -24.48 11.27
C SER A 42 -26.21 -23.57 12.27
N CYS A 43 -25.73 -22.35 12.35
CA CYS A 43 -26.13 -21.35 13.33
C CYS A 43 -26.08 -19.98 12.68
N THR A 44 -26.88 -19.05 13.19
CA THR A 44 -26.86 -17.68 12.72
C THR A 44 -25.58 -16.98 13.18
N LEU A 45 -25.23 -15.85 12.55
CA LEU A 45 -24.09 -15.04 13.01
C LEU A 45 -24.31 -14.48 14.43
N GLU A 46 -25.56 -14.31 14.86
CA GLU A 46 -25.91 -13.90 16.23
C GLU A 46 -25.55 -14.98 17.26
N GLU A 47 -25.75 -16.25 16.92
CA GLU A 47 -25.42 -17.41 17.76
C GLU A 47 -23.90 -17.66 17.90
N LEU A 48 -23.06 -16.94 17.15
CA LEU A 48 -21.59 -16.95 17.32
C LEU A 48 -21.11 -16.08 18.51
N HIS A 49 -22.03 -15.40 19.19
CA HIS A 49 -21.78 -14.58 20.38
C HIS A 49 -20.53 -13.69 20.28
N ILE A 50 -20.42 -12.97 19.16
CA ILE A 50 -19.26 -12.10 18.89
C ILE A 50 -19.28 -10.92 19.86
N THR A 51 -18.27 -10.83 20.71
CA THR A 51 -18.11 -9.78 21.72
C THR A 51 -16.84 -8.98 21.44
N ARG A 52 -16.97 -7.66 21.24
CA ARG A 52 -15.82 -6.75 21.15
C ARG A 52 -15.19 -6.57 22.53
N ARG A 53 -13.85 -6.66 22.60
CA ARG A 53 -13.02 -6.48 23.81
C ARG A 53 -12.17 -5.21 23.77
N SER A 54 -11.82 -4.70 22.59
CA SER A 54 -11.22 -3.37 22.41
C SER A 54 -11.49 -2.81 21.01
N GLU A 55 -10.97 -1.61 20.71
CA GLU A 55 -11.01 -0.99 19.38
C GLU A 55 -10.64 -2.00 18.27
N ARG A 56 -9.71 -2.93 18.55
CA ARG A 56 -9.14 -3.86 17.56
C ARG A 56 -9.27 -5.34 17.93
N LEU A 57 -9.91 -5.68 19.04
CA LEU A 57 -9.97 -7.05 19.58
C LEU A 57 -11.41 -7.52 19.77
N TYR A 58 -11.70 -8.73 19.33
CA TYR A 58 -13.01 -9.37 19.48
C TYR A 58 -12.83 -10.83 19.90
N THR A 59 -13.84 -11.35 20.59
CA THR A 59 -13.95 -12.74 21.07
C THR A 59 -15.24 -13.36 20.54
N MET A 60 -15.26 -14.67 20.30
CA MET A 60 -16.44 -15.39 19.80
C MET A 60 -16.67 -16.70 20.56
N GLY A 61 -17.93 -17.10 20.67
CA GLY A 61 -18.35 -18.42 21.13
C GLY A 61 -18.91 -19.22 19.97
N ILE A 62 -18.20 -20.26 19.50
CA ILE A 62 -18.67 -21.09 18.40
C ILE A 62 -19.47 -22.26 18.97
N PRO A 63 -20.73 -22.48 18.57
CA PRO A 63 -21.50 -23.66 18.98
C PRO A 63 -21.01 -24.92 18.22
N PHE A 64 -20.67 -25.98 18.96
CA PHE A 64 -20.15 -27.25 18.42
C PHE A 64 -21.27 -28.29 18.26
N SER A 65 -21.15 -29.16 17.25
CA SER A 65 -21.76 -30.48 17.26
C SER A 65 -20.77 -31.51 17.84
N ALA A 66 -21.24 -32.48 18.61
CA ALA A 66 -20.50 -33.30 19.57
C ALA A 66 -19.04 -33.75 19.25
N GLU A 67 -18.23 -33.66 20.31
CA GLU A 67 -17.05 -34.41 20.81
C GLU A 67 -15.89 -34.92 19.94
N THR A 68 -15.93 -34.98 18.60
CA THR A 68 -14.71 -35.34 17.83
C THR A 68 -14.42 -34.40 16.65
N GLY A 69 -13.53 -33.45 16.87
CA GLY A 69 -13.14 -32.51 15.81
C GLY A 69 -12.19 -31.39 16.22
N HIS A 70 -11.80 -30.60 15.22
CA HIS A 70 -10.83 -29.50 15.28
C HIS A 70 -10.92 -28.64 16.54
N SER A 71 -9.76 -28.25 17.07
CA SER A 71 -9.69 -27.47 18.32
C SER A 71 -10.43 -26.13 18.23
N GLN A 72 -11.03 -25.70 19.34
CA GLN A 72 -11.63 -24.36 19.56
C GLN A 72 -10.83 -23.22 18.88
N PRO A 73 -9.48 -23.15 19.03
CA PRO A 73 -8.66 -22.14 18.35
C PRO A 73 -8.70 -22.21 16.83
N LYS A 74 -8.82 -23.40 16.22
CA LYS A 74 -8.88 -23.57 14.76
C LYS A 74 -10.21 -23.08 14.21
N LEU A 75 -11.29 -23.37 14.91
CA LEU A 75 -12.63 -22.89 14.55
C LEU A 75 -12.78 -21.38 14.76
N ARG A 76 -12.22 -20.82 15.85
CA ARG A 76 -12.13 -19.36 16.05
C ARG A 76 -11.35 -18.67 14.93
N ARG A 77 -10.23 -19.26 14.50
CA ARG A 77 -9.45 -18.75 13.36
C ARG A 77 -10.26 -18.76 12.05
N TRP A 78 -11.16 -19.72 11.88
CA TRP A 78 -12.02 -19.82 10.69
C TRP A 78 -13.21 -18.86 10.74
N GLY A 79 -13.85 -18.69 11.91
CA GLY A 79 -14.88 -17.66 12.10
C GLY A 79 -14.36 -16.24 11.83
N ILE A 80 -13.11 -15.95 12.22
CA ILE A 80 -12.45 -14.68 11.85
C ILE A 80 -12.32 -14.57 10.32
N ALA A 81 -11.86 -15.62 9.64
CA ALA A 81 -11.71 -15.60 8.19
C ALA A 81 -13.05 -15.32 7.49
N ILE A 82 -14.11 -16.02 7.91
CA ILE A 82 -15.49 -15.82 7.45
C ILE A 82 -15.91 -14.36 7.59
N LEU A 83 -15.78 -13.79 8.80
CA LEU A 83 -16.19 -12.42 9.10
C LEU A 83 -15.36 -11.38 8.32
N THR A 84 -14.05 -11.58 8.16
CA THR A 84 -13.19 -10.68 7.37
C THR A 84 -13.44 -10.75 5.86
N SER A 85 -14.13 -11.79 5.38
CA SER A 85 -14.47 -11.98 3.97
C SER A 85 -15.76 -11.27 3.57
N ILE A 86 -16.57 -10.84 4.55
CA ILE A 86 -17.84 -10.14 4.32
C ILE A 86 -17.53 -8.77 3.72
N PRO A 87 -18.25 -8.33 2.65
CA PRO A 87 -18.02 -7.02 2.07
C PRO A 87 -18.14 -5.93 3.13
N THR A 88 -17.12 -5.06 3.19
CA THR A 88 -17.18 -3.77 3.87
C THR A 88 -18.28 -2.94 3.25
N LEU A 89 -19.45 -2.99 3.85
CA LEU A 89 -20.50 -2.03 3.61
C LEU A 89 -20.32 -0.94 4.65
N THR A 90 -20.47 0.32 4.26
CA THR A 90 -20.95 1.37 5.17
C THR A 90 -22.41 1.01 5.51
N VAL A 91 -22.58 -0.08 6.26
CA VAL A 91 -23.84 -0.85 6.40
C VAL A 91 -24.99 0.07 6.79
N GLY A 92 -24.76 0.97 7.74
CA GLY A 92 -25.80 1.86 8.25
C GLY A 92 -26.37 2.84 7.21
N SER A 93 -25.49 3.57 6.50
CA SER A 93 -25.93 4.56 5.50
C SER A 93 -26.47 3.92 4.23
N THR A 94 -25.92 2.77 3.83
CA THR A 94 -26.32 2.09 2.60
C THR A 94 -27.62 1.29 2.75
N LEU A 95 -27.90 0.75 3.94
CA LEU A 95 -29.10 -0.06 4.21
C LEU A 95 -30.27 0.73 4.81
N ARG A 96 -30.15 2.06 4.95
CA ARG A 96 -31.16 2.91 5.61
C ARG A 96 -31.55 2.40 7.01
N VAL A 97 -30.61 1.76 7.71
CA VAL A 97 -30.84 1.23 9.06
C VAL A 97 -31.25 2.38 9.96
N GLY A 98 -32.28 2.16 10.78
CA GLY A 98 -32.73 3.13 11.76
C GLY A 98 -31.57 3.66 12.61
N THR A 99 -31.62 4.93 12.98
CA THR A 99 -30.55 5.60 13.72
C THR A 99 -30.63 5.32 15.23
N VAL A 100 -31.44 4.37 15.70
CA VAL A 100 -31.68 4.16 17.13
C VAL A 100 -30.74 3.11 17.72
N ALA A 101 -29.97 3.49 18.75
CA ALA A 101 -29.11 2.61 19.52
C ALA A 101 -29.75 2.15 20.83
N THR A 102 -29.28 1.02 21.36
CA THR A 102 -29.76 0.46 22.65
C THR A 102 -28.60 0.32 23.61
N LEU A 103 -28.74 0.80 24.84
CA LEU A 103 -27.75 0.56 25.89
C LEU A 103 -27.73 -0.92 26.28
N ARG A 104 -26.53 -1.49 26.41
CA ARG A 104 -26.34 -2.91 26.75
C ARG A 104 -26.78 -3.20 28.19
N HIS A 105 -26.47 -2.29 29.09
CA HIS A 105 -26.83 -2.32 30.51
C HIS A 105 -27.33 -0.92 30.89
N PRO A 106 -28.61 -0.61 30.62
CA PRO A 106 -29.13 0.73 30.88
C PRO A 106 -29.10 1.01 32.39
N PRO A 107 -28.52 2.14 32.83
CA PRO A 107 -28.66 2.58 34.20
C PRO A 107 -30.12 3.00 34.47
N GLU A 108 -30.50 3.02 35.74
CA GLU A 108 -31.83 3.48 36.17
C GLU A 108 -31.91 5.01 36.08
N LEU A 109 -32.14 5.52 34.87
CA LEU A 109 -32.32 6.95 34.61
C LEU A 109 -33.76 7.38 34.91
N ARG A 110 -33.95 8.65 35.25
CA ARG A 110 -35.25 9.23 35.60
C ARG A 110 -36.14 9.45 34.38
N ASN A 111 -35.54 9.81 33.24
CA ASN A 111 -36.23 9.90 31.96
C ASN A 111 -35.94 8.70 31.05
N ASN A 112 -36.88 8.42 30.16
CA ASN A 112 -36.67 7.48 29.06
C ASN A 112 -36.03 8.20 27.87
N TYR A 113 -34.85 7.76 27.46
CA TYR A 113 -34.14 8.33 26.32
C TYR A 113 -34.23 7.43 25.10
N THR A 114 -34.52 8.04 23.95
CA THR A 114 -34.25 7.44 22.64
C THR A 114 -32.85 7.85 22.22
N TRP A 115 -31.98 6.88 21.98
CA TRP A 115 -30.58 7.13 21.62
C TRP A 115 -30.41 7.17 20.10
N ILE A 116 -30.22 8.35 19.54
CA ILE A 116 -30.12 8.60 18.10
C ILE A 116 -28.65 8.73 17.69
N ILE A 117 -28.19 7.87 16.80
CA ILE A 117 -26.84 7.85 16.26
C ILE A 117 -26.69 8.99 15.25
N ILE A 118 -25.79 9.92 15.55
CA ILE A 118 -25.46 11.05 14.66
C ILE A 118 -24.40 10.61 13.65
N ASN A 119 -23.34 9.94 14.13
CA ASN A 119 -22.27 9.37 13.32
C ASN A 119 -21.54 8.24 14.09
N ALA A 120 -20.46 7.71 13.51
CA ALA A 120 -19.72 6.57 14.08
C ALA A 120 -19.16 6.78 15.49
N HIS A 121 -19.04 8.03 15.96
CA HIS A 121 -18.44 8.38 17.24
C HIS A 121 -19.35 9.24 18.12
N ARG A 122 -20.59 9.53 17.69
CA ARG A 122 -21.53 10.38 18.43
C ARG A 122 -22.96 9.84 18.44
N ILE A 123 -23.56 9.83 19.63
CA ILE A 123 -24.96 9.45 19.87
C ILE A 123 -25.65 10.57 20.66
N ARG A 124 -26.89 10.89 20.33
CA ARG A 124 -27.74 11.84 21.04
C ARG A 124 -28.80 11.12 21.85
N GLY A 125 -28.88 11.36 23.15
CA GLY A 125 -30.04 11.00 23.96
C GLY A 125 -31.12 12.05 23.79
N VAL A 126 -32.30 11.65 23.33
CA VAL A 126 -33.49 12.51 23.25
C VAL A 126 -34.50 12.04 24.28
N SER A 127 -34.85 12.92 25.24
CA SER A 127 -35.83 12.59 26.26
C SER A 127 -37.22 12.40 25.65
N SER A 128 -37.94 11.38 26.10
CA SER A 128 -39.32 11.12 25.67
C SER A 128 -40.32 12.14 26.25
N THR A 129 -39.94 12.89 27.28
CA THR A 129 -40.81 13.84 28.00
C THR A 129 -40.76 15.26 27.41
N SER A 130 -39.60 15.69 26.88
CA SER A 130 -39.41 17.01 26.25
C SER A 130 -38.39 16.90 25.09
N PRO A 131 -38.83 16.49 23.88
CA PRO A 131 -37.90 16.14 22.78
C PRO A 131 -37.08 17.32 22.22
N GLU A 132 -37.56 18.56 22.35
CA GLU A 132 -36.93 19.75 21.75
C GLU A 132 -35.99 20.51 22.71
N GLU A 133 -36.13 20.35 24.03
CA GLU A 133 -35.39 21.12 25.04
C GLU A 133 -34.38 20.30 25.88
N SER A 134 -34.44 18.96 25.77
CA SER A 134 -33.76 18.07 26.72
C SER A 134 -33.00 16.97 25.99
N THR A 135 -31.88 17.36 25.37
CA THR A 135 -30.99 16.44 24.66
C THR A 135 -29.55 16.57 25.15
N PHE A 136 -28.83 15.46 25.13
CA PHE A 136 -27.39 15.47 25.38
C PHE A 136 -26.69 14.48 24.47
N GLU A 137 -25.41 14.72 24.22
CA GLU A 137 -24.61 13.89 23.34
C GLU A 137 -23.61 13.05 24.12
N LEU A 138 -23.37 11.85 23.62
CA LEU A 138 -22.33 10.93 24.06
C LEU A 138 -21.29 10.82 22.96
N GLU A 139 -20.02 10.91 23.35
CA GLU A 139 -18.87 10.68 22.50
C GLU A 139 -18.20 9.35 22.80
N GLN A 140 -17.79 8.65 21.74
CA GLN A 140 -17.08 7.39 21.87
C GLN A 140 -15.65 7.64 22.35
N GLN A 141 -15.23 6.95 23.41
CA GLN A 141 -13.84 6.98 23.86
C GLN A 141 -12.91 6.37 22.80
N PRO A 142 -11.60 6.70 22.82
CA PRO A 142 -10.60 6.13 21.92
C PRO A 142 -10.53 4.59 21.94
N ASN A 143 -10.98 3.95 23.03
CA ASN A 143 -11.07 2.49 23.12
C ASN A 143 -12.18 1.87 22.24
N GLY A 144 -13.06 2.68 21.65
CA GLY A 144 -14.13 2.28 20.73
C GLY A 144 -15.28 1.50 21.38
N ILE A 145 -15.34 1.42 22.71
CA ILE A 145 -16.33 0.61 23.44
C ILE A 145 -17.13 1.48 24.40
N HIS A 146 -16.43 2.30 25.18
CA HIS A 146 -17.03 3.13 26.22
C HIS A 146 -17.43 4.49 25.65
N TRP A 147 -18.44 5.08 26.27
CA TRP A 147 -19.01 6.36 25.86
C TRP A 147 -18.95 7.34 27.03
N MET A 148 -18.72 8.61 26.72
CA MET A 148 -18.60 9.71 27.69
C MET A 148 -19.59 10.81 27.34
N ILE A 149 -19.99 11.61 28.32
CA ILE A 149 -20.82 12.80 28.06
C ILE A 149 -19.99 13.83 27.27
N SER A 150 -20.53 14.33 26.16
CA SER A 150 -19.91 15.40 25.37
C SER A 150 -20.03 16.75 26.09
N GLU A 151 -19.06 17.64 25.90
CA GLU A 151 -19.00 18.94 26.59
C GLU A 151 -20.15 19.90 26.20
N SER A 152 -20.79 19.71 25.03
CA SER A 152 -21.90 20.54 24.56
C SER A 152 -23.25 19.91 24.92
N THR A 153 -23.79 20.22 26.11
CA THR A 153 -25.12 19.74 26.53
C THR A 153 -26.07 20.90 26.85
N GLN A 154 -27.22 20.91 26.17
CA GLN A 154 -28.36 21.76 26.52
C GLN A 154 -29.41 20.87 27.21
N ALA A 155 -29.51 20.98 28.53
CA ALA A 155 -30.31 20.06 29.34
C ALA A 155 -31.16 20.83 30.37
N ASP A 156 -32.43 20.43 30.48
CA ASP A 156 -33.31 20.84 31.57
C ASP A 156 -32.83 20.28 32.94
N ALA A 157 -33.49 20.69 34.03
CA ALA A 157 -33.10 20.29 35.38
C ALA A 157 -33.18 18.77 35.64
N THR A 158 -34.09 18.05 34.96
CA THR A 158 -34.27 16.60 35.14
C THR A 158 -33.21 15.80 34.38
N THR A 159 -32.90 16.24 33.17
CA THR A 159 -31.87 15.71 32.29
C THR A 159 -30.48 15.94 32.87
N LYS A 160 -30.26 17.06 33.57
CA LYS A 160 -29.02 17.30 34.33
C LYS A 160 -28.78 16.25 35.42
N ALA A 161 -29.83 15.78 36.11
CA ALA A 161 -29.68 14.73 37.13
C ALA A 161 -29.30 13.38 36.49
N ASP A 162 -29.89 13.03 35.35
CA ASP A 162 -29.54 11.83 34.58
C ASP A 162 -28.14 11.90 33.97
N ILE A 163 -27.70 13.09 33.52
CA ILE A 163 -26.33 13.33 33.07
C ILE A 163 -25.33 13.07 34.20
N VAL A 164 -25.60 13.57 35.42
CA VAL A 164 -24.72 13.32 36.58
C VAL A 164 -24.64 11.83 36.90
N GLN A 165 -25.75 11.11 36.81
CA GLN A 165 -25.76 9.66 36.99
C GLN A 165 -24.94 8.93 35.91
N LEU A 166 -25.08 9.34 34.65
CA LEU A 166 -24.25 8.81 33.57
C LEU A 166 -22.76 9.12 33.77
N GLN A 167 -22.42 10.33 34.21
CA GLN A 167 -21.03 10.70 34.53
C GLN A 167 -20.45 9.81 35.64
N GLN A 168 -21.25 9.38 36.63
CA GLN A 168 -20.78 8.41 37.64
C GLN A 168 -20.49 7.02 37.01
N HIS A 169 -21.28 6.62 36.02
CA HIS A 169 -21.07 5.40 35.24
C HIS A 169 -19.92 5.50 34.21
N GLU A 170 -19.49 6.72 33.87
CA GLU A 170 -18.32 6.98 33.01
C GLU A 170 -17.02 6.52 33.69
N TYR A 171 -16.83 6.85 34.96
CA TYR A 171 -15.64 6.47 35.75
C TYR A 171 -15.45 4.95 35.87
N THR A 172 -16.52 4.18 35.75
CA THR A 172 -16.50 2.71 35.83
C THR A 172 -16.50 2.04 34.45
N GLY A 173 -16.57 2.80 33.35
CA GLY A 173 -16.69 2.26 32.00
C GLY A 173 -18.01 1.51 31.77
N ALA A 174 -19.10 1.89 32.44
CA ALA A 174 -20.36 1.16 32.36
C ALA A 174 -21.25 1.58 31.17
N ILE A 175 -20.98 2.73 30.54
CA ILE A 175 -21.77 3.20 29.39
C ILE A 175 -21.32 2.49 28.11
N VAL A 176 -22.07 1.45 27.73
CA VAL A 176 -21.80 0.62 26.54
C VAL A 176 -23.09 0.41 25.76
N PHE A 177 -23.06 0.68 24.46
CA PHE A 177 -24.16 0.37 23.55
C PHE A 177 -24.05 -1.04 22.97
N GLN A 178 -25.20 -1.63 22.63
CA GLN A 178 -25.27 -2.85 21.85
C GLN A 178 -24.63 -2.64 20.46
N ALA A 179 -24.22 -3.74 19.83
CA ALA A 179 -23.58 -3.68 18.53
C ALA A 179 -24.51 -3.06 17.48
N HIS A 180 -24.17 -1.88 16.94
CA HIS A 180 -24.94 -1.21 15.88
C HIS A 180 -24.10 -0.98 14.60
N PRO A 181 -24.63 -1.25 13.40
CA PRO A 181 -23.87 -1.11 12.14
C PRO A 181 -23.35 0.30 11.82
N MET A 182 -23.93 1.34 12.42
CA MET A 182 -23.46 2.74 12.30
C MET A 182 -22.38 3.12 13.32
N LEU A 183 -22.25 2.41 14.44
CA LEU A 183 -21.31 2.73 15.54
C LEU A 183 -19.99 1.96 15.46
N HIS A 184 -19.94 0.93 14.61
CA HIS A 184 -18.82 0.02 14.53
C HIS A 184 -18.23 0.02 13.13
N GLY A 185 -17.21 0.86 12.94
CA GLY A 185 -16.28 0.73 11.82
C GLY A 185 -15.35 -0.48 11.99
N PHE A 186 -15.05 -1.15 10.89
CA PHE A 186 -14.14 -2.29 10.80
C PHE A 186 -12.68 -1.78 10.78
N PRO A 187 -11.80 -2.17 11.73
CA PRO A 187 -10.72 -3.07 11.31
C PRO A 187 -10.34 -4.14 12.37
N TRP A 188 -10.00 -5.34 11.90
CA TRP A 188 -9.50 -6.45 12.73
C TRP A 188 -8.00 -6.57 12.58
N THR A 189 -7.30 -6.84 13.68
CA THR A 189 -5.92 -7.30 13.63
C THR A 189 -5.81 -8.63 14.38
N VAL A 190 -5.02 -9.55 13.82
CA VAL A 190 -4.68 -10.83 14.44
C VAL A 190 -3.38 -10.59 15.22
N PRO A 191 -3.31 -10.94 16.52
CA PRO A 191 -2.03 -10.92 17.24
C PRO A 191 -1.01 -11.80 16.53
N ASP A 192 0.22 -11.32 16.36
CA ASP A 192 1.30 -12.01 15.62
C ASP A 192 1.59 -13.43 16.15
N SER A 193 1.25 -13.70 17.41
CA SER A 193 1.36 -15.02 18.05
C SER A 193 0.44 -16.09 17.47
N THR A 194 -0.54 -15.71 16.62
CA THR A 194 -1.50 -16.64 16.00
C THR A 194 -1.45 -16.56 14.47
N ALA A 195 -0.26 -16.44 13.88
CA ALA A 195 -0.08 -16.42 12.43
C ALA A 195 -0.38 -17.80 11.80
N ASN A 196 -1.64 -18.06 11.41
CA ASN A 196 -1.92 -19.13 10.45
C ASN A 196 -1.66 -18.61 9.03
N ARG A 197 -0.51 -19.02 8.47
CA ARG A 197 -0.05 -18.65 7.12
C ARG A 197 -1.12 -18.87 6.02
N HIS A 198 -1.99 -19.86 6.19
CA HIS A 198 -3.06 -20.17 5.21
C HIS A 198 -4.20 -19.15 5.26
N VAL A 199 -4.57 -18.66 6.45
CA VAL A 199 -5.61 -17.63 6.61
C VAL A 199 -5.12 -16.30 6.04
N LEU A 200 -3.89 -15.91 6.34
CA LEU A 200 -3.28 -14.71 5.76
C LEU A 200 -3.16 -14.81 4.23
N ALA A 201 -2.88 -16.01 3.69
CA ALA A 201 -2.84 -16.24 2.25
C ALA A 201 -4.24 -16.14 1.61
N ALA A 202 -5.29 -16.65 2.27
CA ALA A 202 -6.66 -16.57 1.81
C ALA A 202 -7.18 -15.11 1.80
N ILE A 203 -6.98 -14.35 2.88
CA ILE A 203 -7.37 -12.94 2.98
C ILE A 203 -6.68 -12.10 1.89
N LYS A 204 -5.38 -12.30 1.66
CA LYS A 204 -4.64 -11.63 0.58
C LYS A 204 -5.19 -11.96 -0.81
N LYS A 205 -5.69 -13.18 -1.02
CA LYS A 205 -6.31 -13.61 -2.27
C LYS A 205 -7.73 -13.06 -2.45
N GLN A 206 -8.47 -12.80 -1.38
CA GLN A 206 -9.85 -12.28 -1.45
C GLN A 206 -9.90 -10.82 -1.87
N ALA A 207 -9.09 -9.94 -1.26
CA ALA A 207 -8.96 -8.56 -1.75
C ALA A 207 -8.58 -8.56 -3.25
N PHE A 208 -7.65 -9.42 -3.65
CA PHE A 208 -7.27 -9.59 -5.04
C PHE A 208 -8.43 -10.09 -5.94
N LYS A 209 -9.20 -11.11 -5.51
CA LYS A 209 -10.34 -11.64 -6.26
C LYS A 209 -11.50 -10.65 -6.35
N ARG A 210 -11.77 -9.85 -5.32
CA ARG A 210 -12.78 -8.77 -5.33
C ARG A 210 -12.45 -7.74 -6.42
N TYR A 211 -11.20 -7.25 -6.43
CA TYR A 211 -10.71 -6.38 -7.50
C TYR A 211 -10.76 -7.02 -8.91
N CYS A 212 -10.65 -8.35 -9.01
CA CYS A 212 -10.83 -9.07 -10.28
C CYS A 212 -12.30 -9.29 -10.66
N GLY A 213 -13.19 -9.48 -9.67
CA GLY A 213 -14.62 -9.75 -9.83
C GLY A 213 -15.48 -8.52 -10.05
N ASP A 214 -15.00 -7.32 -9.68
CA ASP A 214 -15.65 -6.03 -9.93
C ASP A 214 -15.67 -5.62 -11.42
N GLY A 215 -15.42 -6.57 -12.34
CA GLY A 215 -15.51 -6.35 -13.78
C GLY A 215 -14.40 -5.47 -14.38
N ILE A 216 -13.32 -5.19 -13.64
CA ILE A 216 -12.17 -4.42 -14.16
C ILE A 216 -11.42 -5.25 -15.20
N LYS A 217 -11.81 -5.07 -16.47
CA LYS A 217 -11.15 -5.67 -17.63
C LYS A 217 -9.75 -5.09 -17.78
N LEU A 218 -8.74 -5.93 -17.52
CA LEU A 218 -7.32 -5.57 -17.71
C LEU A 218 -6.93 -5.44 -19.20
N ASP A 219 -7.82 -5.80 -20.12
CA ASP A 219 -7.57 -5.84 -21.57
C ASP A 219 -7.00 -4.52 -22.11
N ALA A 220 -7.66 -3.40 -21.82
CA ALA A 220 -7.22 -2.09 -22.28
C ALA A 220 -5.84 -1.71 -21.71
N THR A 221 -5.59 -2.04 -20.43
CA THR A 221 -4.30 -1.75 -19.78
C THR A 221 -3.18 -2.61 -20.35
N VAL A 222 -3.43 -3.92 -20.53
CA VAL A 222 -2.46 -4.86 -21.10
C VAL A 222 -2.14 -4.48 -22.54
N ASN A 223 -3.14 -4.15 -23.36
CA ASN A 223 -2.95 -3.73 -24.74
C ASN A 223 -2.14 -2.42 -24.82
N HIS A 224 -2.47 -1.43 -23.98
CA HIS A 224 -1.72 -0.18 -23.91
C HIS A 224 -0.25 -0.41 -23.52
N LEU A 225 0.01 -1.26 -22.52
CA LEU A 225 1.38 -1.60 -22.12
C LEU A 225 2.13 -2.38 -23.19
N GLN A 226 1.44 -3.28 -23.92
CA GLN A 226 2.04 -4.02 -25.01
C GLN A 226 2.43 -3.11 -26.17
N GLN A 227 1.56 -2.15 -26.54
CA GLN A 227 1.89 -1.13 -27.54
C GLN A 227 3.08 -0.27 -27.07
N ALA A 228 3.11 0.11 -25.79
CA ALA A 228 4.21 0.90 -25.24
C ALA A 228 5.54 0.13 -25.25
N VAL A 229 5.54 -1.17 -24.94
CA VAL A 229 6.73 -2.04 -25.06
C VAL A 229 7.24 -2.12 -26.51
N GLN A 230 6.34 -2.17 -27.49
CA GLN A 230 6.71 -2.25 -28.90
C GLN A 230 7.28 -0.94 -29.46
N THR A 231 6.96 0.19 -28.84
CA THR A 231 7.27 1.54 -29.36
C THR A 231 8.32 2.28 -28.54
N SER A 232 8.68 1.79 -27.35
CA SER A 232 9.63 2.45 -26.45
C SER A 232 10.63 1.45 -25.86
N THR A 233 11.90 1.65 -26.18
CA THR A 233 13.04 0.91 -25.62
C THR A 233 13.11 1.05 -24.10
N TRP A 234 12.88 2.27 -23.58
CA TRP A 234 12.79 2.52 -22.14
C TRP A 234 11.71 1.66 -21.49
N GLN A 235 10.50 1.66 -22.06
CA GLN A 235 9.36 0.92 -21.51
C GLN A 235 9.58 -0.59 -21.59
N ALA A 236 10.10 -1.09 -22.71
CA ALA A 236 10.46 -2.50 -22.87
C ALA A 236 11.42 -2.96 -21.77
N ALA A 237 12.51 -2.20 -21.57
CA ALA A 237 13.51 -2.50 -20.58
C ALA A 237 12.98 -2.41 -19.12
N ALA A 238 12.19 -1.37 -18.80
CA ALA A 238 11.58 -1.20 -17.48
C ALA A 238 10.67 -2.39 -17.10
N MET A 239 9.99 -3.00 -18.07
CA MET A 239 9.09 -4.14 -17.85
C MET A 239 9.78 -5.50 -17.76
N THR A 240 11.10 -5.58 -17.99
CA THR A 240 11.87 -6.85 -17.88
C THR A 240 12.01 -7.36 -16.45
N GLN A 241 11.80 -6.51 -15.44
CA GLN A 241 11.90 -6.90 -14.03
C GLN A 241 10.58 -7.50 -13.53
N SER A 242 10.62 -8.65 -12.86
CA SER A 242 9.44 -9.23 -12.21
C SER A 242 8.91 -8.34 -11.06
N PRO A 243 7.64 -8.47 -10.65
CA PRO A 243 7.13 -7.72 -9.49
C PRO A 243 7.95 -7.95 -8.23
N LYS A 244 8.45 -9.18 -8.00
CA LYS A 244 9.32 -9.49 -6.86
C LYS A 244 10.63 -8.69 -6.91
N GLN A 245 11.21 -8.51 -8.09
CA GLN A 245 12.43 -7.72 -8.28
C GLN A 245 12.16 -6.21 -8.15
N LEU A 246 11.02 -5.73 -8.67
CA LEU A 246 10.61 -4.33 -8.50
C LEU A 246 10.39 -3.98 -7.03
N TRP A 247 9.63 -4.82 -6.31
CA TRP A 247 9.24 -4.63 -4.91
C TRP A 247 10.32 -5.01 -3.89
N ALA A 248 11.45 -5.55 -4.33
CA ALA A 248 12.55 -5.85 -3.44
C ALA A 248 13.19 -4.54 -2.95
N HIS A 249 12.86 -4.12 -1.73
CA HIS A 249 13.49 -2.96 -1.08
C HIS A 249 14.89 -3.31 -0.54
N THR A 250 15.11 -4.56 -0.11
CA THR A 250 16.37 -5.10 0.47
C THR A 250 16.99 -4.22 1.56
N ASN A 251 16.18 -3.39 2.23
CA ASN A 251 16.61 -2.30 3.10
C ASN A 251 17.56 -1.27 2.43
N ASP A 252 17.70 -1.30 1.11
CA ASP A 252 18.54 -0.40 0.33
C ASP A 252 17.74 0.76 -0.25
N LEU A 253 16.46 0.52 -0.53
CA LEU A 253 15.54 1.48 -1.11
C LEU A 253 14.40 1.79 -0.14
N THR A 254 13.90 3.02 -0.20
CA THR A 254 12.68 3.39 0.52
C THR A 254 11.45 2.80 -0.16
N ALA A 255 10.36 2.66 0.60
CA ALA A 255 9.08 2.22 0.04
C ALA A 255 8.62 3.12 -1.12
N TYR A 256 8.88 4.43 -1.02
CA TYR A 256 8.55 5.39 -2.06
C TYR A 256 9.37 5.19 -3.34
N GLN A 257 10.69 4.95 -3.24
CA GLN A 257 11.54 4.69 -4.40
C GLN A 257 11.11 3.43 -5.16
N VAL A 258 10.80 2.36 -4.42
CA VAL A 258 10.25 1.12 -4.97
C VAL A 258 8.90 1.37 -5.65
N TRP A 259 8.02 2.13 -5.00
CA TRP A 259 6.72 2.51 -5.55
C TRP A 259 6.84 3.31 -6.85
N VAL A 260 7.74 4.29 -6.91
CA VAL A 260 7.98 5.08 -8.12
C VAL A 260 8.49 4.17 -9.25
N SER A 261 9.54 3.38 -9.02
CA SER A 261 10.06 2.47 -10.06
C SER A 261 8.99 1.50 -10.59
N TYR A 262 8.14 0.97 -9.71
CA TYR A 262 7.02 0.10 -10.09
C TYR A 262 5.98 0.84 -10.95
N ARG A 263 5.59 2.05 -10.56
CA ARG A 263 4.62 2.87 -11.29
C ARG A 263 5.15 3.39 -12.61
N VAL A 264 6.45 3.68 -12.72
CA VAL A 264 7.11 3.99 -13.99
C VAL A 264 7.00 2.79 -14.93
N ALA A 265 7.38 1.60 -14.47
CA ALA A 265 7.36 0.39 -15.28
C ALA A 265 5.94 0.02 -15.77
N LEU A 266 4.89 0.42 -15.07
CA LEU A 266 3.50 0.19 -15.48
C LEU A 266 2.81 1.42 -16.09
N ARG A 267 3.54 2.51 -16.34
CA ARG A 267 3.00 3.80 -16.81
C ARG A 267 1.81 4.32 -15.99
N GLN A 268 1.87 4.16 -14.67
CA GLN A 268 0.80 4.47 -13.71
C GLN A 268 1.06 5.71 -12.86
N LEU A 269 2.17 6.43 -13.09
CA LEU A 269 2.38 7.72 -12.45
C LEU A 269 1.43 8.75 -13.05
N ASN A 270 0.65 9.41 -12.19
CA ASN A 270 -0.36 10.36 -12.63
C ASN A 270 0.30 11.67 -13.09
N LEU A 271 0.24 11.94 -14.38
CA LEU A 271 0.78 13.16 -14.96
C LEU A 271 -0.22 14.34 -14.90
N TYR A 272 -1.43 14.15 -14.40
CA TYR A 272 -2.44 15.21 -14.29
C TYR A 272 -1.91 16.45 -13.55
N TYR A 273 -2.29 17.62 -14.04
CA TYR A 273 -2.21 18.91 -13.38
C TYR A 273 -3.26 19.84 -13.99
N ASP A 274 -3.60 20.93 -13.31
CA ASP A 274 -4.60 21.86 -13.79
C ASP A 274 -4.13 22.58 -15.07
N GLY A 275 -5.02 22.65 -16.07
CA GLY A 275 -4.72 23.15 -17.41
C GLY A 275 -4.02 22.16 -18.36
N ARG A 276 -3.71 20.92 -17.93
CA ARG A 276 -3.06 19.91 -18.81
C ARG A 276 -3.83 19.60 -20.09
N GLN A 277 -5.16 19.73 -20.05
CA GLN A 277 -6.01 19.50 -21.22
C GLN A 277 -5.74 20.50 -22.35
N HIS A 278 -5.31 21.72 -22.00
CA HIS A 278 -4.99 22.79 -22.94
C HIS A 278 -3.53 22.74 -23.37
N ASP A 279 -2.63 22.46 -22.43
CA ASP A 279 -1.21 22.28 -22.70
C ASP A 279 -0.69 21.07 -21.94
N ASN A 280 -0.31 20.03 -22.67
CA ASN A 280 0.26 18.81 -22.12
C ASN A 280 1.79 18.78 -22.21
N SER A 281 2.43 19.93 -22.45
CA SER A 281 3.88 20.05 -22.52
C SER A 281 4.55 19.88 -21.15
N CYS A 282 5.83 19.53 -21.19
CA CYS A 282 6.64 19.40 -20.00
C CYS A 282 6.99 20.79 -19.45
N ARG A 283 6.53 21.06 -18.23
CA ARG A 283 6.77 22.34 -17.53
C ARG A 283 8.10 22.38 -16.78
N LYS A 284 8.89 21.30 -16.80
CA LYS A 284 10.08 21.15 -15.95
C LYS A 284 11.17 22.19 -16.27
N LEU A 285 11.34 22.53 -17.55
CA LEU A 285 12.29 23.55 -18.02
C LEU A 285 11.63 24.35 -19.14
N GLN A 286 12.07 25.60 -19.36
CA GLN A 286 11.59 26.40 -20.49
C GLN A 286 11.88 25.73 -21.84
N CYS A 287 13.05 25.11 -22.02
CA CYS A 287 13.40 24.38 -23.24
C CYS A 287 12.56 23.10 -23.46
N CYS A 288 11.80 22.65 -22.46
CA CYS A 288 10.85 21.56 -22.60
C CYS A 288 9.46 22.01 -23.08
N GLN A 289 9.20 23.32 -23.18
CA GLN A 289 7.93 23.81 -23.71
C GLN A 289 7.71 23.29 -25.13
N GLY A 290 6.46 22.95 -25.44
CA GLY A 290 6.07 22.31 -26.71
C GLY A 290 6.39 20.82 -26.80
N HIS A 291 7.21 20.25 -25.92
CA HIS A 291 7.45 18.80 -25.87
C HIS A 291 6.42 18.14 -24.96
N LYS A 292 5.63 17.21 -25.53
CA LYS A 292 4.60 16.47 -24.79
C LYS A 292 5.20 15.77 -23.57
N GLU A 293 4.62 16.03 -22.39
CA GLU A 293 5.05 15.41 -21.15
C GLU A 293 4.58 13.95 -21.07
N THR A 294 5.51 13.04 -21.29
CA THR A 294 5.35 11.59 -21.10
C THR A 294 6.25 11.10 -19.96
N LEU A 295 6.04 9.86 -19.51
CA LEU A 295 6.94 9.26 -18.52
C LEU A 295 8.33 9.00 -19.11
N GLU A 296 8.39 8.63 -20.38
CA GLU A 296 9.65 8.48 -21.12
C GLU A 296 10.39 9.82 -21.19
N HIS A 297 9.68 10.91 -21.47
CA HIS A 297 10.29 12.24 -21.47
C HIS A 297 10.84 12.60 -20.08
N ILE A 298 10.04 12.44 -19.02
CA ILE A 298 10.48 12.75 -17.64
C ILE A 298 11.68 11.89 -17.23
N MET A 299 11.69 10.62 -17.62
CA MET A 299 12.68 9.65 -17.16
C MET A 299 13.93 9.58 -18.04
N TRP A 300 13.87 10.01 -19.30
CA TRP A 300 14.98 9.85 -20.25
C TRP A 300 15.24 11.09 -21.11
N ASP A 301 14.23 11.60 -21.83
CA ASP A 301 14.47 12.62 -22.88
C ASP A 301 14.67 14.04 -22.33
N CYS A 302 14.10 14.36 -21.16
CA CYS A 302 14.20 15.66 -20.54
C CYS A 302 15.68 16.02 -20.28
N PRO A 303 16.14 17.26 -20.55
CA PRO A 303 17.54 17.65 -20.31
C PRO A 303 18.03 17.38 -18.89
N CYS A 304 17.16 17.55 -17.87
CA CYS A 304 17.45 17.16 -16.50
C CYS A 304 17.72 15.64 -16.35
N ALA A 305 16.94 14.80 -17.04
CA ALA A 305 17.11 13.36 -17.04
C ALA A 305 18.41 12.96 -17.76
N GLN A 306 18.62 13.47 -18.97
CA GLN A 306 19.82 13.24 -19.76
C GLN A 306 21.10 13.58 -18.99
N ALA A 307 21.17 14.76 -18.37
CA ALA A 307 22.32 15.16 -17.58
C ALA A 307 22.52 14.30 -16.32
N SER A 308 21.42 13.90 -15.66
CA SER A 308 21.49 13.03 -14.47
C SER A 308 21.98 11.62 -14.81
N TRP A 309 21.53 11.06 -15.94
CA TRP A 309 22.00 9.77 -16.44
C TRP A 309 23.45 9.85 -16.92
N GLN A 310 23.82 10.90 -17.65
CA GLN A 310 25.20 11.13 -18.07
C GLN A 310 26.15 11.19 -16.87
N LYS A 311 25.76 11.90 -15.80
CA LYS A 311 26.51 11.93 -14.54
C LYS A 311 26.66 10.52 -13.97
N LEU A 312 25.56 9.77 -13.83
CA LEU A 312 25.60 8.41 -13.30
C LEU A 312 26.49 7.48 -14.14
N ILE A 313 26.29 7.44 -15.45
CA ILE A 313 27.00 6.56 -16.39
C ILE A 313 28.50 6.88 -16.39
N SER A 314 28.86 8.16 -16.36
CA SER A 314 30.26 8.55 -16.38
C SER A 314 30.98 8.12 -15.11
N HIS A 315 30.36 8.34 -13.94
CA HIS A 315 30.91 7.87 -12.67
C HIS A 315 30.88 6.33 -12.52
N TRP A 316 29.88 5.67 -13.11
CA TRP A 316 29.78 4.21 -13.12
C TRP A 316 30.89 3.53 -13.93
N THR A 317 31.22 4.10 -15.08
CA THR A 317 32.22 3.56 -16.02
C THR A 317 33.63 4.09 -15.73
N GLY A 318 33.76 5.14 -14.92
CA GLY A 318 35.03 5.83 -14.69
C GLY A 318 35.49 6.70 -15.86
N GLU A 319 34.69 6.85 -16.91
CA GLU A 319 35.01 7.60 -18.12
C GLU A 319 33.94 8.66 -18.41
N GLN A 320 34.29 9.76 -19.07
CA GLN A 320 33.30 10.77 -19.46
C GLN A 320 32.51 10.33 -20.71
N TRP A 321 31.18 10.37 -20.61
CA TRP A 321 30.28 10.06 -21.73
C TRP A 321 29.56 11.30 -22.22
N SER A 322 29.36 11.41 -23.53
CA SER A 322 28.50 12.43 -24.16
C SER A 322 27.04 12.00 -24.15
N LEU A 323 26.10 12.94 -24.26
CA LEU A 323 24.66 12.62 -24.32
C LEU A 323 24.33 11.61 -25.43
N GLN A 324 24.87 11.78 -26.64
CA GLN A 324 24.63 10.88 -27.77
C GLN A 324 25.07 9.43 -27.49
N THR A 325 26.16 9.26 -26.73
CA THR A 325 26.70 7.91 -26.46
C THR A 325 26.07 7.24 -25.24
N THR A 326 25.38 8.00 -24.37
CA THR A 326 24.64 7.46 -23.22
C THR A 326 23.40 6.66 -23.60
N GLU A 327 22.87 6.83 -24.81
CA GLU A 327 21.72 6.07 -25.33
C GLU A 327 21.91 4.55 -25.23
N ARG A 328 23.15 4.08 -25.38
CA ARG A 328 23.51 2.67 -25.23
C ARG A 328 23.19 2.11 -23.85
N PHE A 329 23.11 2.95 -22.81
CA PHE A 329 22.83 2.53 -21.44
C PHE A 329 21.34 2.63 -21.07
N GLN A 330 20.47 3.07 -21.99
CA GLN A 330 19.05 3.32 -21.72
C GLN A 330 18.38 2.10 -21.09
N GLU A 331 18.60 0.90 -21.65
CA GLU A 331 18.02 -0.34 -21.14
C GLU A 331 18.51 -0.69 -19.73
N ALA A 332 19.81 -0.53 -19.47
CA ALA A 332 20.40 -0.78 -18.17
C ALA A 332 19.87 0.19 -17.10
N CYS A 333 19.62 1.44 -17.48
CA CYS A 333 19.01 2.46 -16.62
C CYS A 333 17.55 2.13 -16.31
N ALA A 334 16.74 1.88 -17.34
CA ALA A 334 15.32 1.58 -17.22
C ALA A 334 15.06 0.28 -16.44
N SER A 335 15.79 -0.79 -16.77
CA SER A 335 15.69 -2.08 -16.08
C SER A 335 16.38 -2.11 -14.71
N ARG A 336 17.16 -1.06 -14.37
CA ARG A 336 18.00 -0.99 -13.16
C ARG A 336 18.93 -2.20 -13.01
N LYS A 337 19.24 -2.89 -14.11
CA LYS A 337 20.20 -3.99 -14.15
C LYS A 337 21.54 -3.40 -14.55
N ALA A 338 22.55 -3.63 -13.71
CA ALA A 338 23.88 -3.11 -13.97
C ALA A 338 24.42 -3.66 -15.30
N PRO A 339 24.97 -2.80 -16.18
CA PRO A 339 25.68 -3.27 -17.36
C PRO A 339 26.98 -3.96 -16.93
N ALA A 340 27.70 -4.54 -17.90
CA ALA A 340 29.06 -5.01 -17.62
C ALA A 340 29.92 -3.83 -17.12
N LEU A 341 30.91 -4.16 -16.29
CA LEU A 341 31.87 -3.16 -15.83
C LEU A 341 32.75 -2.73 -17.01
N SER A 342 33.10 -1.45 -17.06
CA SER A 342 34.12 -0.96 -17.98
C SER A 342 35.46 -1.61 -17.66
N ARG A 343 36.36 -1.64 -18.65
CA ARG A 343 37.73 -2.11 -18.46
C ARG A 343 38.45 -1.31 -17.38
N VAL A 344 38.25 0.01 -17.37
CA VAL A 344 38.82 0.94 -16.38
C VAL A 344 38.43 0.53 -14.96
N ILE A 345 37.13 0.38 -14.68
CA ILE A 345 36.65 0.05 -13.34
C ILE A 345 37.03 -1.38 -12.96
N LYS A 346 36.94 -2.34 -13.88
CA LYS A 346 37.34 -3.72 -13.61
C LYS A 346 38.83 -3.81 -13.24
N ALA A 347 39.69 -3.18 -14.04
CA ALA A 347 41.13 -3.13 -13.75
C ALA A 347 41.42 -2.40 -12.44
N GLN A 348 40.69 -1.33 -12.14
CA GLN A 348 40.85 -0.61 -10.88
C GLN A 348 40.46 -1.47 -9.67
N LEU A 349 39.30 -2.13 -9.71
CA LEU A 349 38.87 -3.02 -8.62
C LEU A 349 39.82 -4.21 -8.43
N GLY A 350 40.30 -4.81 -9.52
CA GLY A 350 41.27 -5.90 -9.45
C GLY A 350 42.64 -5.48 -8.90
N ARG A 351 43.06 -4.23 -9.15
CA ARG A 351 44.30 -3.68 -8.56
C ARG A 351 44.15 -3.31 -7.10
N ASP A 352 43.04 -2.66 -6.73
CA ASP A 352 42.83 -2.18 -5.36
C ASP A 352 42.47 -3.32 -4.41
N HIS A 353 41.81 -4.37 -4.93
CA HIS A 353 41.25 -5.49 -4.16
C HIS A 353 41.41 -6.85 -4.89
N PRO A 354 42.65 -7.32 -5.11
CA PRO A 354 42.91 -8.52 -5.92
C PRO A 354 42.24 -9.79 -5.38
N ASP A 355 42.22 -9.96 -4.06
CA ASP A 355 41.68 -11.18 -3.42
C ASP A 355 40.15 -11.15 -3.23
N GLU A 356 39.51 -9.99 -3.46
CA GLU A 356 38.08 -9.77 -3.22
C GLU A 356 37.34 -9.18 -4.44
N GLU A 357 37.93 -9.21 -5.64
CA GLU A 357 37.38 -8.56 -6.84
C GLU A 357 35.89 -8.88 -7.03
N THR A 358 35.51 -10.16 -6.90
CA THR A 358 34.12 -10.62 -7.11
C THR A 358 33.14 -9.96 -6.14
N GLN A 359 33.54 -9.78 -4.88
CA GLN A 359 32.74 -9.17 -3.82
C GLN A 359 32.59 -7.66 -4.07
N TYR A 360 33.65 -6.97 -4.48
CA TYR A 360 33.58 -5.55 -4.85
C TYR A 360 32.74 -5.33 -6.11
N VAL A 361 32.87 -6.20 -7.12
CA VAL A 361 32.02 -6.16 -8.32
C VAL A 361 30.54 -6.32 -7.97
N LYS A 362 30.22 -7.18 -6.99
CA LYS A 362 28.84 -7.34 -6.50
C LYS A 362 28.30 -6.06 -5.85
N GLU A 363 29.08 -5.40 -4.98
CA GLU A 363 28.67 -4.15 -4.36
C GLU A 363 28.60 -2.99 -5.37
N TRP A 364 29.50 -2.96 -6.36
CA TRP A 364 29.40 -2.03 -7.48
C TRP A 364 28.06 -2.22 -8.19
N LYS A 365 27.72 -3.43 -8.62
CA LYS A 365 26.40 -3.74 -9.26
C LYS A 365 25.20 -3.40 -8.38
N ARG A 366 25.32 -3.54 -7.05
CA ARG A 366 24.29 -3.11 -6.10
C ARG A 366 24.09 -1.59 -6.13
N MET A 367 25.16 -0.81 -6.17
CA MET A 367 25.09 0.65 -6.28
C MET A 367 24.33 1.09 -7.53
N TRP A 368 24.58 0.48 -8.70
CA TRP A 368 23.85 0.82 -9.93
C TRP A 368 22.34 0.80 -9.72
N ARG A 369 21.81 -0.30 -9.17
CA ARG A 369 20.38 -0.46 -8.91
C ARG A 369 19.84 0.63 -7.98
N ILE A 370 20.59 0.95 -6.92
CA ILE A 370 20.21 1.99 -5.96
C ILE A 370 20.16 3.36 -6.66
N LEU A 371 21.22 3.71 -7.37
CA LEU A 371 21.38 4.99 -8.05
C LEU A 371 20.34 5.19 -9.16
N CYS A 372 20.04 4.16 -9.97
CA CYS A 372 18.97 4.24 -10.96
C CYS A 372 17.61 4.49 -10.31
N SER A 373 17.30 3.83 -9.19
CA SER A 373 16.06 4.07 -8.44
C SER A 373 15.99 5.47 -7.83
N ILE A 374 17.11 5.99 -7.32
CA ILE A 374 17.20 7.37 -6.81
C ILE A 374 17.03 8.37 -7.95
N CYS A 375 17.65 8.14 -9.11
CA CYS A 375 17.53 9.01 -10.29
C CYS A 375 16.06 9.13 -10.72
N MET A 376 15.37 8.01 -10.97
CA MET A 376 13.94 8.03 -11.34
C MET A 376 13.08 8.75 -10.30
N THR A 377 13.34 8.50 -9.02
CA THR A 377 12.58 9.11 -7.92
C THR A 377 12.84 10.61 -7.83
N SER A 378 14.09 11.04 -7.99
CA SER A 378 14.48 12.45 -7.97
C SER A 378 13.85 13.20 -9.13
N LEU A 379 13.92 12.64 -10.36
CA LEU A 379 13.30 13.23 -11.55
C LEU A 379 11.79 13.41 -11.37
N TRP A 380 11.12 12.41 -10.77
CA TRP A 380 9.70 12.47 -10.44
C TRP A 380 9.35 13.53 -9.40
N ILE A 381 10.09 13.58 -8.28
CA ILE A 381 9.88 14.58 -7.22
C ILE A 381 10.08 15.98 -7.77
N GLN A 382 11.17 16.22 -8.49
CA GLN A 382 11.49 17.52 -9.10
C GLN A 382 10.38 17.97 -10.04
N ARG A 383 9.90 17.07 -10.92
CA ARG A 383 8.76 17.37 -11.79
C ARG A 383 7.54 17.81 -10.99
N ASN A 384 7.21 17.11 -9.91
CA ASN A 384 6.05 17.45 -9.09
C ASN A 384 6.22 18.79 -8.35
N ARG A 385 7.42 19.13 -7.90
CA ARG A 385 7.67 20.44 -7.28
C ARG A 385 7.52 21.58 -8.30
N VAL A 386 8.04 21.41 -9.52
CA VAL A 386 7.83 22.40 -10.58
C VAL A 386 6.34 22.55 -10.91
N VAL A 387 5.63 21.44 -11.07
CA VAL A 387 4.22 21.45 -11.50
C VAL A 387 3.26 21.95 -10.41
N PHE A 388 3.44 21.53 -9.15
CA PHE A 388 2.47 21.78 -8.08
C PHE A 388 2.92 22.80 -7.06
N GLN A 389 4.22 23.07 -6.97
CA GLN A 389 4.82 24.03 -6.02
C GLN A 389 5.46 25.22 -6.75
N GLN A 390 5.36 25.27 -8.08
CA GLN A 390 5.92 26.34 -8.93
C GLN A 390 7.41 26.56 -8.69
N GLU A 391 8.13 25.50 -8.31
CA GLU A 391 9.57 25.57 -8.11
C GLU A 391 10.30 25.73 -9.44
N GLU A 392 11.30 26.61 -9.47
CA GLU A 392 12.22 26.70 -10.60
C GLU A 392 13.39 25.73 -10.42
N ILE A 393 13.66 24.95 -11.46
CA ILE A 393 14.77 24.00 -11.50
C ILE A 393 15.64 24.24 -12.72
N THR A 394 16.95 24.13 -12.55
CA THR A 394 17.94 24.12 -13.63
C THR A 394 18.48 22.70 -13.83
N VAL A 395 19.14 22.47 -14.96
CA VAL A 395 19.80 21.17 -15.23
C VAL A 395 20.84 20.87 -14.14
N ASP A 396 21.69 21.84 -13.80
CA ASP A 396 22.73 21.67 -12.77
C ASP A 396 22.14 21.38 -11.39
N ARG A 397 21.07 22.10 -11.02
CA ARG A 397 20.37 21.86 -9.76
C ARG A 397 19.78 20.44 -9.72
N SER A 398 19.17 20.01 -10.83
CA SER A 398 18.62 18.65 -10.93
C SER A 398 19.69 17.58 -10.72
N VAL A 399 20.85 17.74 -11.36
CA VAL A 399 21.99 16.81 -11.23
C VAL A 399 22.55 16.84 -9.81
N LEU A 400 22.71 18.02 -9.23
CA LEU A 400 23.22 18.20 -7.87
C LEU A 400 22.32 17.52 -6.82
N GLU A 401 21.00 17.72 -6.91
CA GLU A 401 20.03 17.10 -6.00
C GLU A 401 20.05 15.56 -6.12
N PHE A 402 20.04 15.04 -7.35
CA PHE A 402 20.17 13.60 -7.60
C PHE A 402 21.47 13.05 -7.01
N TRP A 403 22.61 13.69 -7.31
CA TRP A 403 23.92 13.20 -6.92
C TRP A 403 24.12 13.28 -5.40
N THR A 404 23.67 14.36 -4.77
CA THR A 404 23.74 14.53 -3.31
C THR A 404 22.90 13.47 -2.60
N THR A 405 21.65 13.25 -3.04
CA THR A 405 20.76 12.21 -2.48
C THR A 405 21.37 10.83 -2.63
N SER A 406 21.92 10.55 -3.81
CA SER A 406 22.66 9.33 -4.12
C SER A 406 23.79 9.06 -3.12
N GLN A 407 24.67 10.04 -2.89
CA GLN A 407 25.80 9.89 -1.98
C GLN A 407 25.37 9.74 -0.52
N GLN A 408 24.37 10.49 -0.09
CA GLN A 408 23.84 10.41 1.27
C GLN A 408 23.22 9.04 1.55
N GLN A 409 22.40 8.52 0.63
CA GLN A 409 21.73 7.24 0.80
C GLN A 409 22.74 6.08 0.79
N LEU A 410 23.68 6.05 -0.15
CA LEU A 410 24.74 5.03 -0.18
C LEU A 410 25.57 5.04 1.11
N ARG A 411 25.94 6.22 1.60
CA ARG A 411 26.67 6.37 2.87
C ARG A 411 25.85 5.89 4.06
N GLY A 412 24.55 6.18 4.07
CA GLY A 412 23.61 5.71 5.09
C GLY A 412 23.50 4.18 5.12
N ILE A 413 23.36 3.55 3.96
CA ILE A 413 23.33 2.09 3.81
C ILE A 413 24.66 1.50 4.30
N ALA A 414 25.79 1.98 3.79
CA ALA A 414 27.11 1.49 4.17
C ALA A 414 27.35 1.58 5.69
N LYS A 415 27.04 2.73 6.31
CA LYS A 415 27.15 2.91 7.77
C LYS A 415 26.25 1.95 8.54
N ARG A 416 25.02 1.71 8.06
CA ARG A 416 24.08 0.79 8.71
C ARG A 416 24.57 -0.65 8.65
N GLU A 417 25.07 -1.10 7.51
CA GLU A 417 25.65 -2.45 7.37
C GLU A 417 26.92 -2.59 8.24
N ARG A 418 27.79 -1.57 8.28
CA ARG A 418 29.00 -1.57 9.14
C ARG A 418 28.73 -1.70 10.63
N ARG A 419 27.55 -1.30 11.11
CA ARG A 419 27.15 -1.39 12.53
C ARG A 419 26.78 -2.81 12.96
N LYS A 420 26.55 -3.73 12.01
CA LYS A 420 26.16 -5.10 12.28
C LYS A 420 27.36 -6.02 12.07
N PRO A 421 27.75 -6.87 13.04
CA PRO A 421 28.87 -7.79 12.87
C PRO A 421 28.74 -8.66 11.61
N GLU A 422 27.54 -9.16 11.33
CA GLU A 422 27.25 -10.06 10.20
C GLU A 422 27.40 -9.41 8.81
N THR A 423 27.23 -8.09 8.69
CA THR A 423 27.30 -7.37 7.41
C THR A 423 28.36 -6.27 7.39
N MET A 424 29.28 -6.30 8.36
CA MET A 424 30.32 -5.29 8.53
C MET A 424 31.22 -5.16 7.30
N GLU A 425 31.64 -6.29 6.74
CA GLU A 425 32.47 -6.34 5.53
C GLU A 425 31.72 -5.77 4.33
N ILE A 426 30.45 -6.14 4.14
CA ILE A 426 29.59 -5.62 3.06
C ILE A 426 29.50 -4.10 3.14
N GLY A 427 29.24 -3.57 4.34
CA GLY A 427 29.17 -2.13 4.55
C GLY A 427 30.51 -1.42 4.31
N THR A 428 31.62 -2.09 4.59
CA THR A 428 32.97 -1.53 4.34
C THR A 428 33.28 -1.50 2.85
N ARG A 429 33.03 -2.60 2.12
CA ARG A 429 33.18 -2.66 0.65
C ARG A 429 32.31 -1.60 -0.03
N LEU A 430 31.05 -1.48 0.37
CA LEU A 430 30.14 -0.47 -0.21
C LEU A 430 30.64 0.97 0.01
N LEU A 431 31.23 1.27 1.17
CA LEU A 431 31.81 2.59 1.45
C LEU A 431 33.04 2.87 0.56
N LEU A 432 33.88 1.86 0.34
CA LEU A 432 35.05 1.98 -0.53
C LEU A 432 34.63 2.15 -2.01
N CYS A 433 33.67 1.34 -2.48
CA CYS A 433 33.07 1.51 -3.79
C CYS A 433 32.43 2.91 -3.95
N GLN A 434 31.73 3.42 -2.93
CA GLN A 434 31.18 4.77 -2.96
C GLN A 434 32.28 5.81 -3.19
N ARG A 435 33.36 5.78 -2.39
CA ARG A 435 34.48 6.72 -2.53
C ARG A 435 35.13 6.63 -3.91
N GLN A 436 35.23 5.43 -4.46
CA GLN A 436 35.76 5.23 -5.80
C GLN A 436 34.82 5.82 -6.87
N MET A 437 33.51 5.69 -6.71
CA MET A 437 32.53 6.27 -7.62
C MET A 437 32.48 7.80 -7.54
N GLU A 438 32.83 8.40 -6.41
CA GLU A 438 32.96 9.86 -6.25
C GLU A 438 34.14 10.44 -7.05
N LYS A 439 35.11 9.62 -7.49
CA LYS A 439 36.25 10.09 -8.31
C LYS A 439 35.76 10.69 -9.63
N ILE A 440 36.46 11.73 -10.09
CA ILE A 440 36.17 12.39 -11.37
C ILE A 440 36.47 11.39 -12.50
N PRO A 441 35.52 11.14 -13.42
CA PRO A 441 35.74 10.27 -14.57
C PRO A 441 36.82 10.83 -15.48
N THR A 442 37.68 9.95 -16.02
CA THR A 442 38.72 10.33 -16.98
C THR A 442 38.13 10.59 -18.37
N GLU A 443 38.84 11.32 -19.22
CA GLU A 443 38.46 11.43 -20.63
C GLU A 443 38.39 10.04 -21.27
N LYS A 444 37.36 9.83 -22.09
CA LYS A 444 37.13 8.54 -22.73
C LYS A 444 38.17 8.28 -23.81
N SER A 445 38.77 7.09 -23.81
CA SER A 445 39.68 6.69 -24.87
C SER A 445 38.94 6.50 -26.20
N PRO A 446 39.43 7.07 -27.33
CA PRO A 446 38.82 6.88 -28.65
C PRO A 446 38.74 5.42 -29.11
N LYS A 447 39.56 4.54 -28.49
CA LYS A 447 39.68 3.12 -28.85
C LYS A 447 38.81 2.19 -28.01
N GLU A 448 38.11 2.68 -26.99
CA GLU A 448 37.33 1.81 -26.09
C GLU A 448 35.87 1.65 -26.56
N THR A 449 35.49 0.39 -26.79
CA THR A 449 34.13 -0.04 -27.10
C THR A 449 33.25 -0.03 -25.85
N SER A 450 31.95 0.25 -26.05
CA SER A 450 30.98 0.32 -24.94
C SER A 450 30.91 -1.01 -24.19
N PRO A 451 30.84 -1.01 -22.84
CA PRO A 451 30.66 -2.24 -22.07
C PRO A 451 29.24 -2.82 -22.18
N VAL A 452 28.33 -2.15 -22.89
CA VAL A 452 26.97 -2.62 -23.11
C VAL A 452 26.95 -3.60 -24.29
N GLN A 453 26.51 -4.83 -24.03
CA GLN A 453 26.18 -5.81 -25.06
C GLN A 453 24.80 -5.51 -25.65
N PRO A 454 24.57 -5.78 -26.96
CA PRO A 454 23.25 -5.65 -27.55
C PRO A 454 22.24 -6.59 -26.87
N PRO A 455 20.97 -6.17 -26.74
CA PRO A 455 19.94 -6.93 -26.05
C PRO A 455 19.63 -8.28 -26.72
N ASP A 456 19.39 -9.29 -25.90
CA ASP A 456 18.81 -10.56 -26.31
C ASP A 456 17.29 -10.38 -26.46
N GLN A 457 16.82 -10.04 -27.67
CA GLN A 457 15.48 -9.48 -27.95
C GLN A 457 14.32 -10.49 -27.97
N THR A 458 14.47 -11.71 -27.44
CA THR A 458 13.50 -12.79 -27.72
C THR A 458 12.52 -13.13 -26.59
N LEU A 459 12.59 -12.47 -25.44
CA LEU A 459 11.75 -12.81 -24.27
C LEU A 459 10.70 -11.76 -23.94
N GLU A 460 9.44 -12.19 -23.81
CA GLU A 460 8.34 -11.34 -23.33
C GLU A 460 8.70 -10.69 -21.97
N PRO A 461 8.50 -9.37 -21.79
CA PRO A 461 8.81 -8.71 -20.52
C PRO A 461 8.08 -9.35 -19.33
N ALA A 462 8.81 -9.60 -18.24
CA ALA A 462 8.32 -10.35 -17.09
C ALA A 462 7.03 -9.77 -16.46
N LEU A 463 6.86 -8.45 -16.48
CA LEU A 463 5.62 -7.83 -16.00
C LEU A 463 4.43 -8.08 -16.93
N LEU A 464 4.65 -8.05 -18.25
CA LEU A 464 3.59 -8.24 -19.23
C LEU A 464 3.08 -9.68 -19.19
N ALA A 465 4.01 -10.65 -19.17
CA ALA A 465 3.70 -12.06 -18.99
C ALA A 465 2.89 -12.29 -17.69
N ARG A 466 3.29 -11.63 -16.59
CA ARG A 466 2.59 -11.72 -15.31
C ARG A 466 1.18 -11.14 -15.37
N LEU A 467 0.98 -10.00 -16.02
CA LEU A 467 -0.33 -9.36 -16.17
C LEU A 467 -1.26 -10.19 -17.05
N ARG A 468 -0.77 -10.83 -18.11
CA ARG A 468 -1.57 -11.75 -18.95
C ARG A 468 -2.05 -12.98 -18.20
N ILE A 469 -1.23 -13.57 -17.33
CA ILE A 469 -1.65 -14.65 -16.42
C ILE A 469 -2.81 -14.18 -15.53
N LYS A 470 -2.79 -12.92 -15.11
CA LYS A 470 -3.87 -12.34 -14.29
C LYS A 470 -5.12 -12.03 -15.11
N GLN A 471 -4.98 -11.47 -16.30
CA GLN A 471 -6.07 -11.25 -17.26
C GLN A 471 -6.83 -12.54 -17.56
N THR A 472 -6.12 -13.64 -17.85
CA THR A 472 -6.74 -14.96 -18.05
C THR A 472 -7.45 -15.50 -16.81
N SER A 473 -6.94 -15.17 -15.61
CA SER A 473 -7.58 -15.53 -14.34
C SER A 473 -8.80 -14.68 -14.02
N SER A 474 -8.91 -13.45 -14.55
CA SER A 474 -10.05 -12.54 -14.35
C SER A 474 -11.17 -12.73 -15.38
N ARG A 475 -10.89 -13.43 -16.50
CA ARG A 475 -11.90 -13.83 -17.50
C ARG A 475 -12.62 -15.14 -17.15
N ARG A 476 -12.10 -15.88 -16.18
CA ARG A 476 -12.70 -17.10 -15.59
C ARG A 476 -13.40 -16.71 -14.30
#